data_AF-A0A932QLM2-F1
#
_entry.id   AF-A0A932QLM2-F1
#
_cell.length_a   1.000
_cell.length_b   1.000
_cell.length_c   1.000
_cell.angle_alpha   90.00
_cell.angle_beta   90.00
_cell.angle_gamma   90.00
#
_symmetry.space_group_name_H-M   'P 1'
#
loop_
_entity.id
_entity.type
_entity.pdbx_description
1 polymer ?
#
loop_
_entity_poly.entity_id
_entity_poly.type
_entity_poly.pdbx_seq_one_letter_code
_entity_poly.pdbx_strand_id
1 'polypeptide(L)' 'PITVKKALSRVQGVSKVSVSYEKKEATVMYDDEKTAVEALTKATGAAGYPSKLKGGVKQ' A
#
# COMPACT_ATOMS: atom_id res chain seq x y z
N PRO A 1 -13.59 2.51 2.15
CA PRO A 1 -13.50 1.03 2.06
C PRO A 1 -12.43 0.48 3.01
N ILE A 2 -12.79 -0.45 3.89
CA ILE A 2 -11.88 -0.98 4.92
C ILE A 2 -10.89 -2.01 4.34
N THR A 3 -11.23 -2.61 3.18
CA THR A 3 -10.50 -3.71 2.56
C THR A 3 -9.05 -3.34 2.20
N VAL A 4 -8.83 -2.14 1.64
CA VAL A 4 -7.49 -1.67 1.22
C VAL A 4 -6.56 -1.47 2.41
N LYS A 5 -7.05 -0.77 3.45
CA LYS A 5 -6.29 -0.58 4.70
C LYS A 5 -5.95 -1.91 5.36
N LYS A 6 -6.91 -2.85 5.38
CA LYS A 6 -6.72 -4.17 6.00
C LYS A 6 -5.75 -5.05 5.22
N ALA A 7 -5.73 -4.97 3.90
CA ALA A 7 -4.78 -5.73 3.08
C ALA A 7 -3.36 -5.19 3.21
N LEU A 8 -3.18 -3.86 3.20
CA LEU A 8 -1.87 -3.23 3.42
C LEU A 8 -1.34 -3.47 4.83
N SER A 9 -2.21 -3.47 5.85
CA SER A 9 -1.82 -3.77 7.23
C SER A 9 -1.37 -5.22 7.45
N ARG A 10 -1.64 -6.14 6.50
CA ARG A 10 -1.18 -7.53 6.58
C ARG A 10 0.23 -7.73 6.05
N VAL A 11 0.77 -6.74 5.34
CA VAL A 11 2.12 -6.82 4.78
C VAL A 11 3.13 -6.58 5.90
N GLN A 12 4.00 -7.55 6.15
CA GLN A 12 5.07 -7.42 7.11
C GLN A 12 6.08 -6.36 6.65
N GLY A 13 6.37 -5.37 7.48
CA GLY A 13 7.22 -4.23 7.12
C GLY A 13 6.44 -2.95 6.82
N VAL A 14 5.10 -3.00 6.79
CA VAL A 14 4.28 -1.78 6.75
C VAL A 14 4.17 -1.18 8.14
N SER A 15 4.72 0.02 8.30
CA SER A 15 4.65 0.80 9.54
C SER A 15 3.42 1.69 9.60
N LYS A 16 2.97 2.22 8.46
CA LYS A 16 1.80 3.11 8.43
C LYS A 16 1.04 3.04 7.12
N VAL A 17 -0.29 3.10 7.22
CA VAL A 17 -1.19 3.14 6.05
C VAL A 17 -2.15 4.31 6.24
N SER A 18 -2.13 5.24 5.31
CA SER A 18 -3.09 6.33 5.21
C SER A 18 -3.84 6.23 3.88
N VAL A 19 -5.17 6.30 3.94
CA VAL A 19 -6.01 6.23 2.74
C VAL A 19 -6.81 7.53 2.66
N SER A 20 -6.59 8.28 1.60
CA SER A 20 -7.27 9.54 1.30
C SER A 20 -8.43 9.27 0.36
N TYR A 21 -9.65 9.27 0.89
CA TYR A 21 -10.86 9.03 0.09
C TYR A 21 -11.20 10.20 -0.84
N GLU A 22 -10.92 11.44 -0.42
CA GLU A 22 -11.10 12.64 -1.25
C GLU A 22 -10.32 12.55 -2.56
N LYS A 23 -9.06 12.14 -2.47
CA LYS A 23 -8.17 12.01 -3.63
C LYS A 23 -8.19 10.63 -4.27
N LYS A 24 -8.83 9.65 -3.62
CA LYS A 24 -8.76 8.22 -3.95
C LYS A 24 -7.31 7.72 -4.01
N GLU A 25 -6.45 8.21 -3.12
CA GLU A 25 -5.03 7.88 -3.02
C GLU A 25 -4.74 7.13 -1.72
N ALA A 26 -3.74 6.25 -1.74
CA ALA A 26 -3.26 5.54 -0.56
C ALA A 26 -1.76 5.80 -0.38
N THR A 27 -1.39 6.35 0.77
CA THR A 27 0.00 6.55 1.18
C THR A 27 0.36 5.45 2.18
N VAL A 28 1.42 4.71 1.87
CA VAL A 28 1.90 3.62 2.72
C VAL A 28 3.34 3.90 3.08
N MET A 29 3.63 3.94 4.38
CA MET A 29 4.99 3.92 4.88
C MET A 29 5.34 2.49 5.22
N TYR A 30 6.34 1.98 4.53
CA TYR A 30 6.85 0.65 4.70
C TYR A 30 8.38 0.70 4.71
N ASP A 31 8.97 -0.35 5.25
CA ASP A 31 10.41 -0.54 5.33
C ASP A 31 10.86 -1.33 4.09
N ASP A 32 11.67 -0.72 3.21
CA ASP A 32 12.12 -1.33 1.94
C ASP A 32 13.06 -2.54 2.17
N GLU A 33 13.63 -2.68 3.38
CA GLU A 33 14.42 -3.86 3.77
C GLU A 33 13.54 -5.08 4.08
N LYS A 34 12.29 -4.86 4.51
CA LYS A 34 11.35 -5.92 4.91
C LYS A 34 10.20 -6.12 3.93
N THR A 35 9.85 -5.12 3.15
CA THR A 35 8.76 -5.15 2.19
C THR A 35 9.09 -4.35 0.95
N ALA A 36 8.72 -4.88 -0.21
CA ALA A 36 8.87 -4.19 -1.48
C ALA A 36 7.52 -3.68 -2.01
N VAL A 37 7.60 -2.70 -2.92
CA VAL A 37 6.45 -2.20 -3.69
C VAL A 37 5.61 -3.32 -4.31
N GLU A 38 6.24 -4.39 -4.79
CA GLU A 38 5.54 -5.54 -5.37
C GLU A 38 4.60 -6.23 -4.37
N ALA A 39 5.04 -6.37 -3.12
CA ALA A 39 4.22 -6.95 -2.04
C ALA A 39 3.04 -6.04 -1.70
N LEU A 40 3.26 -4.72 -1.67
CA LEU A 40 2.20 -3.73 -1.47
C LEU A 40 1.16 -3.76 -2.60
N THR A 41 1.64 -3.90 -3.84
CA THR A 41 0.80 -3.97 -5.04
C THR A 41 -0.04 -5.25 -5.06
N LYS A 42 0.53 -6.38 -4.63
CA LYS A 42 -0.23 -7.62 -4.41
C LYS A 42 -1.26 -7.46 -3.30
N ALA A 43 -0.92 -6.80 -2.20
CA ALA A 43 -1.84 -6.61 -1.09
C ALA A 43 -3.04 -5.73 -1.49
N THR A 44 -2.82 -4.63 -2.19
CA THR A 44 -3.91 -3.78 -2.70
C THR A 44 -4.73 -4.49 -3.79
N GLY A 45 -4.08 -5.27 -4.66
CA GLY A 45 -4.74 -6.14 -5.64
C GLY A 45 -5.68 -7.17 -4.99
N ALA A 46 -5.24 -7.80 -3.88
CA ALA A 46 -6.08 -8.70 -3.09
C ALA A 46 -7.29 -8.02 -2.44
N ALA A 47 -7.22 -6.69 -2.24
CA ALA A 47 -8.36 -5.90 -1.80
C ALA A 47 -9.33 -5.51 -2.93
N GLY A 48 -9.08 -5.92 -4.17
CA GLY A 48 -9.86 -5.55 -5.35
C GLY A 48 -9.50 -4.19 -5.95
N TYR A 49 -8.41 -3.57 -5.49
CA TYR A 49 -7.93 -2.27 -5.97
C TYR A 49 -6.50 -2.43 -6.50
N PRO A 50 -6.31 -2.85 -7.77
CA PRO A 50 -5.00 -2.93 -8.37
C PRO A 50 -4.38 -1.51 -8.43
N SER A 51 -3.53 -1.19 -7.45
CA SER A 51 -2.83 0.10 -7.40
C SER A 51 -1.56 0.02 -8.26
N LYS A 52 -1.35 0.97 -9.17
CA LYS A 52 -0.05 1.13 -9.84
C LYS A 52 0.80 2.11 -9.06
N LEU A 53 2.07 1.75 -8.83
CA LEU A 53 3.06 2.68 -8.31
C LEU A 53 3.15 3.88 -9.28
N LYS A 54 2.76 5.07 -8.82
CA LYS A 54 2.82 6.28 -9.64
C LYS A 54 4.25 6.85 -9.58
N GLY A 55 5.18 6.17 -10.26
CA GLY A 55 6.60 6.57 -10.35
C GLY A 55 7.34 6.41 -9.02
N GLY A 56 8.30 5.50 -8.96
CA GLY A 56 9.11 5.27 -7.78
C GLY A 56 9.95 6.49 -7.43
N VAL A 57 9.51 7.24 -6.43
CA VAL A 57 10.42 8.07 -5.64
C VAL A 57 10.85 7.19 -4.49
N LYS A 58 12.05 6.60 -4.61
CA LYS A 58 12.81 6.13 -3.46
C LYS A 58 12.94 7.31 -2.51
N GLN A 59 12.34 7.21 -1.33
CA GLN A 59 12.76 8.02 -0.18
C GLN A 59 13.92 7.31 0.50
#